data_AF-A0AA39QAJ6-F1
#
_entry.id   AF-A0AA39QAJ6-F1
#
_cell.length_a   1.000
_cell.length_b   1.000
_cell.length_c   1.000
_cell.angle_alpha   90.00
_cell.angle_beta   90.00
_cell.angle_gamma   90.00
#
_symmetry.space_group_name_H-M   'P 1'
#
loop_
_entity.id
_entity.type
_entity.pdbx_description
1 polymer ?
#
loop_
_entity_poly.entity_id
_entity_poly.type
_entity_poly.pdbx_seq_one_letter_code
_entity_poly.pdbx_strand_id
1 'polypeptide(L)'
;MSGPAAPSKQMILHLYHSTLRSSRSFSSYNFRNYFIRRTQDTFRSLQAETDPSKVAAMYSDAMKDLVVLRRSAIVNQLYGGWKLAVEEPAPKAEDVLTRSDS
;
A
#
# COMPACT_ATOMS: atom_id res chain seq x y z
N MET A 1 6.60 -24.50 27.28
CA MET A 1 7.17 -23.65 26.21
C MET A 1 6.24 -22.46 26.02
N SER A 2 6.66 -21.25 26.37
CA SER A 2 5.83 -20.06 26.13
C SER A 2 5.66 -19.87 24.63
N GLY A 3 4.42 -19.78 24.16
CA GLY A 3 4.10 -19.46 22.77
C GLY A 3 4.67 -18.10 22.37
N PRO A 4 4.75 -17.79 21.06
CA PRO A 4 5.26 -16.50 20.59
C PRO A 4 4.49 -15.36 21.26
N ALA A 5 5.22 -14.45 21.90
CA ALA A 5 4.62 -13.29 22.54
C ALA A 5 3.88 -12.45 21.47
N ALA A 6 2.65 -12.05 21.77
CA ALA A 6 1.88 -11.23 20.87
C ALA A 6 2.59 -9.88 20.63
N PRO A 7 2.61 -9.38 19.39
CA PRO A 7 3.22 -8.09 19.06
C PRO A 7 2.50 -6.95 19.79
N SER A 8 3.25 -5.92 20.17
CA SER A 8 2.67 -4.74 20.79
C SER A 8 1.85 -3.92 19.79
N LYS A 9 0.89 -3.12 20.29
CA LYS A 9 0.11 -2.19 19.45
C LYS A 9 0.99 -1.25 18.63
N GLN A 10 2.11 -0.79 19.21
CA GLN A 10 3.08 0.09 18.52
C GLN A 10 3.77 -0.63 17.36
N MET A 11 4.14 -1.90 17.54
CA MET A 11 4.73 -2.72 16.48
C MET A 11 3.77 -2.91 15.31
N ILE A 12 2.49 -3.18 15.61
CA ILE A 12 1.43 -3.32 14.60
C ILE A 12 1.24 -2.00 13.83
N LEU A 13 1.15 -0.86 14.51
CA LEU A 13 1.01 0.46 13.87
C LEU A 13 2.21 0.81 13.00
N HIS A 14 3.43 0.54 13.49
CA HIS A 14 4.64 0.76 12.70
C HIS A 14 4.64 -0.08 11.42
N LEU A 15 4.23 -1.35 11.52
CA LEU A 15 4.10 -2.23 10.36
C LEU A 15 3.04 -1.71 9.38
N TYR A 16 1.86 -1.30 9.87
CA TYR A 16 0.80 -0.72 9.06
C TYR A 16 1.28 0.47 8.22
N HIS A 17 1.94 1.44 8.86
CA HIS A 17 2.46 2.62 8.17
C HIS A 17 3.56 2.26 7.16
N SER A 18 4.42 1.29 7.49
CA SER A 18 5.46 0.80 6.58
C SER A 18 4.87 0.13 5.34
N THR A 19 3.83 -0.68 5.49
CA THR A 19 3.11 -1.35 4.39
C THR A 19 2.32 -0.35 3.57
N LEU A 20 1.66 0.62 4.19
CA LEU A 20 0.93 1.67 3.49
C LEU A 20 1.87 2.58 2.67
N ARG A 21 3.05 2.91 3.21
CA ARG A 21 4.08 3.66 2.48
C ARG A 21 4.58 2.90 1.25
N SER A 22 4.84 1.59 1.41
CA SER A 22 5.28 0.73 0.30
C SER A 22 4.19 0.53 -0.75
N SER A 23 2.92 0.47 -0.33
CA SER A 23 1.77 0.42 -1.25
C SER A 23 1.65 1.69 -2.09
N ARG A 24 1.93 2.86 -1.49
CA ARG A 24 1.86 4.16 -2.16
C ARG A 24 2.98 4.39 -3.18
N SER A 25 4.10 3.67 -3.07
CA SER A 25 5.24 3.84 -3.98
C SER A 25 5.06 3.13 -5.33
N PHE A 26 4.01 2.34 -5.52
CA PHE A 26 3.69 1.77 -6.84
C PHE A 26 3.36 2.89 -7.84
N SER A 27 4.02 2.86 -9.00
CA SER A 27 3.76 3.80 -10.10
C SER A 27 2.39 3.53 -10.71
N SER A 28 2.07 2.25 -10.96
CA SER A 28 0.78 1.83 -11.53
C SER A 28 -0.39 2.10 -10.58
N TYR A 29 -1.39 2.84 -11.04
CA TYR A 29 -2.60 3.18 -10.30
C TYR A 29 -3.32 1.95 -9.74
N ASN A 30 -3.52 0.93 -10.56
CA ASN A 30 -4.26 -0.27 -10.16
C ASN A 30 -3.58 -0.99 -8.98
N PHE A 31 -2.26 -1.19 -9.07
CA PHE A 31 -1.50 -1.82 -7.99
C PHE A 31 -1.46 -0.95 -6.74
N ARG A 32 -1.21 0.36 -6.88
CA ARG A 32 -1.21 1.29 -5.76
C ARG A 32 -2.53 1.23 -4.98
N ASN A 33 -3.66 1.36 -5.67
CA ASN A 33 -4.98 1.36 -5.01
C ASN A 33 -5.34 -0.01 -4.44
N TYR A 34 -5.05 -1.09 -5.18
CA TYR A 34 -5.27 -2.45 -4.69
C TYR A 34 -4.50 -2.70 -3.38
N PHE A 35 -3.20 -2.41 -3.35
CA PHE A 35 -2.37 -2.67 -2.18
C PHE A 35 -2.70 -1.73 -1.01
N ILE A 36 -3.12 -0.48 -1.26
CA ILE A 36 -3.63 0.40 -0.21
C ILE A 36 -4.88 -0.23 0.45
N ARG A 37 -5.86 -0.65 -0.36
CA ARG A 37 -7.09 -1.27 0.14
C ARG A 37 -6.78 -2.57 0.89
N ARG A 38 -6.00 -3.46 0.29
CA ARG A 38 -5.59 -4.73 0.90
C ARG A 38 -4.89 -4.51 2.24
N THR A 39 -3.98 -3.53 2.32
CA THR A 39 -3.31 -3.18 3.58
C THR A 39 -4.32 -2.74 4.64
N GLN A 40 -5.28 -1.87 4.29
CA GLN A 40 -6.31 -1.44 5.24
C GLN A 40 -7.15 -2.62 5.72
N ASP A 41 -7.62 -3.47 4.81
CA ASP A 41 -8.46 -4.62 5.13
C ASP A 41 -7.71 -5.62 6.04
N THR A 42 -6.47 -5.96 5.69
CA THR A 42 -5.64 -6.87 6.50
C THR A 42 -5.41 -6.34 7.91
N PHE A 43 -5.12 -5.04 8.09
CA PHE A 43 -4.87 -4.48 9.42
C PHE A 43 -6.15 -4.23 10.22
N ARG A 44 -7.31 -4.03 9.57
CA ARG A 44 -8.61 -4.07 10.25
C ARG A 44 -8.92 -5.47 10.78
N SER A 45 -8.65 -6.51 9.99
CA SER A 45 -8.81 -7.90 10.45
C SER A 45 -7.87 -8.21 11.62
N LEU A 46 -6.61 -7.75 11.55
CA LEU A 46 -5.64 -7.93 12.64
C LEU A 46 -6.07 -7.19 13.92
N GLN A 47 -6.68 -6.01 13.79
CA GLN A 47 -7.23 -5.27 14.93
C GLN A 47 -8.45 -5.96 15.56
N ALA A 48 -9.27 -6.64 14.76
CA ALA A 48 -10.48 -7.32 15.22
C ALA A 48 -10.19 -8.69 15.86
N GLU A 49 -9.01 -9.27 15.63
CA GLU A 49 -8.61 -10.55 16.20
C GLU A 49 -8.24 -10.41 17.68
N THR A 50 -8.71 -11.35 18.50
CA THR A 50 -8.52 -11.34 19.96
C THR A 50 -7.58 -12.45 20.43
N ASP A 51 -7.38 -13.50 19.63
CA ASP A 51 -6.46 -14.60 19.95
C ASP A 51 -5.00 -14.13 19.77
N PRO A 52 -4.20 -14.05 20.86
CA PRO A 52 -2.81 -13.60 20.80
C PRO A 52 -1.94 -14.42 19.85
N SER A 53 -2.21 -15.72 19.72
CA SER A 53 -1.44 -16.62 18.85
C SER A 53 -1.72 -16.34 17.37
N LYS A 54 -2.98 -16.06 17.03
CA LYS A 54 -3.36 -15.67 15.67
C LYS A 54 -2.83 -14.28 15.33
N VAL A 55 -2.90 -13.32 16.25
CA VAL A 55 -2.31 -11.99 16.04
C VAL A 55 -0.81 -12.10 15.76
N ALA A 56 -0.09 -12.94 16.50
CA ALA A 56 1.34 -13.18 16.26
C ALA A 56 1.60 -13.80 14.87
N ALA A 57 0.80 -14.79 14.46
CA ALA A 57 0.91 -15.40 13.14
C ALA A 57 0.61 -14.39 12.01
N MET A 58 -0.51 -13.68 12.09
CA MET A 58 -0.91 -12.65 11.12
C MET A 58 0.14 -11.53 11.02
N TYR A 59 0.72 -11.11 12.14
CA TYR A 59 1.80 -10.13 12.15
C TYR A 59 3.05 -10.66 11.44
N SER A 60 3.46 -11.90 11.72
CA SER A 60 4.59 -12.55 11.04
C SER A 60 4.38 -12.60 9.53
N ASP A 61 3.19 -12.97 9.08
CA ASP A 61 2.86 -13.04 7.66
C ASP A 61 2.82 -11.65 7.02
N ALA A 62 2.24 -10.65 7.69
CA ALA A 62 2.26 -9.27 7.21
C ALA A 62 3.68 -8.69 7.10
N MET A 63 4.63 -9.12 7.94
CA MET A 63 6.05 -8.75 7.78
C MET A 63 6.67 -9.38 6.52
N LYS A 64 6.38 -10.65 6.24
CA LYS A 64 6.85 -11.31 5.00
C LYS A 64 6.27 -10.63 3.77
N ASP A 65 4.98 -10.31 3.82
CA ASP A 65 4.27 -9.60 2.76
C ASP A 65 4.87 -8.21 2.51
N LEU A 66 5.25 -7.47 3.56
CA LEU A 66 5.92 -6.18 3.41
C LEU A 66 7.22 -6.29 2.60
N VAL A 67 8.01 -7.34 2.80
CA VAL A 67 9.25 -7.57 2.05
C VAL A 67 8.97 -7.87 0.58
N VAL A 68 7.94 -8.66 0.29
CA VAL A 68 7.48 -8.90 -1.09
C VAL A 68 6.99 -7.60 -1.72
N LEU A 69 6.11 -6.87 -1.02
CA LEU A 69 5.51 -5.63 -1.49
C LEU A 69 6.55 -4.58 -1.86
N ARG A 70 7.61 -4.41 -1.05
CA ARG A 70 8.72 -3.49 -1.33
C ARG A 70 9.46 -3.86 -2.62
N ARG A 71 9.77 -5.14 -2.83
CA ARG A 71 10.43 -5.61 -4.05
C ARG A 71 9.54 -5.40 -5.27
N SER A 72 8.26 -5.73 -5.15
CA SER A 72 7.27 -5.54 -6.21
C SER A 72 7.11 -4.06 -6.58
N ALA A 73 7.15 -3.15 -5.60
CA ALA A 73 7.10 -1.71 -5.86
C ALA A 73 8.32 -1.24 -6.67
N ILE A 74 9.53 -1.71 -6.32
CA ILE A 74 10.76 -1.37 -7.06
C ILE A 74 10.69 -1.89 -8.50
N VAL A 75 10.29 -3.15 -8.71
CA VAL A 75 10.13 -3.72 -10.05
C VAL A 75 9.09 -2.94 -10.85
N ASN A 76 7.97 -2.59 -10.21
CA ASN A 76 6.93 -1.78 -10.84
C ASN A 76 7.40 -0.37 -11.20
N GLN A 77 8.33 0.23 -10.44
CA GLN A 77 8.95 1.50 -10.80
C GLN A 77 9.93 1.35 -11.97
N LEU A 78 10.71 0.27 -12.00
CA LEU A 78 11.69 0.01 -13.06
C LEU A 78 11.04 -0.28 -14.42
N TYR A 79 9.90 -0.96 -14.42
CA TYR A 79 9.17 -1.37 -15.63
C TYR A 79 7.79 -0.71 -15.78
N GLY A 80 7.49 0.28 -14.94
CA GLY A 80 6.26 1.05 -15.03
C GLY A 80 6.35 1.96 -16.23
N GLY A 81 5.84 1.48 -17.37
CA GLY A 81 5.83 2.21 -18.63
C GLY A 81 4.97 3.47 -18.56
N TRP A 82 4.35 3.84 -19.68
CA TRP A 82 3.55 5.06 -19.72
C TRP A 82 2.37 4.98 -18.76
N LYS A 83 2.10 6.10 -18.10
CA LYS A 83 0.97 6.23 -17.18
C LYS A 83 -0.32 5.96 -17.94
N LEU A 84 -1.27 5.29 -17.29
CA LEU A 84 -2.59 5.03 -17.89
C LEU A 84 -3.32 6.35 -18.11
N ALA A 85 -4.22 6.45 -19.09
CA ALA A 85 -4.98 7.70 -19.36
C ALA A 85 -5.73 8.24 -18.13
N VAL A 86 -6.14 7.37 -17.20
CA VAL A 86 -6.77 7.74 -15.91
C VAL A 86 -5.78 8.38 -14.90
N GLU A 87 -4.49 8.33 -15.19
CA GLU A 87 -3.42 8.92 -14.39
C GLU A 87 -2.94 10.27 -14.96
N GLU A 88 -3.36 10.65 -16.17
CA GLU A 88 -3.14 12.00 -16.65
C GLU A 88 -4.01 12.97 -15.84
N PRO A 89 -3.41 13.97 -15.16
CA PRO A 89 -4.21 15.02 -14.57
C PRO A 89 -4.99 15.70 -15.70
N ALA A 90 -6.28 15.99 -15.46
CA ALA A 90 -7.04 16.83 -16.37
C ALA A 90 -6.20 18.09 -16.68
N PRO A 91 -6.16 18.55 -17.95
CA PRO A 91 -5.40 19.73 -18.31
C PRO A 91 -5.82 20.86 -17.37
N LYS A 92 -4.84 21.49 -16.73
CA LYS A 92 -5.16 22.63 -15.88
C LYS A 92 -5.78 23.71 -16.76
N ALA A 93 -6.67 24.52 -16.20
CA ALA A 93 -7.34 25.58 -16.97
C ALA A 93 -6.35 26.53 -17.67
N GLU A 94 -5.12 26.64 -17.15
CA GLU A 94 -4.00 27.39 -17.72
C GLU A 94 -3.37 26.78 -18.99
N ASP A 95 -3.56 25.48 -19.24
CA ASP A 95 -3.04 24.76 -20.41
C ASP A 95 -4.07 24.65 -21.56
N VAL A 96 -5.33 25.00 -21.28
CA VAL A 96 -6.37 25.07 -22.31
C VAL A 96 -6.17 26.39 -23.07
N LEU A 97 -5.44 26.34 -24.18
CA LEU A 97 -5.40 27.40 -25.18
C LEU A 97 -6.84 27.70 -25.61
N THR A 98 -7.46 28.71 -25.02
CA THR A 98 -8.68 29.30 -25.53
C THR A 98 -8.33 29.86 -26.91
N ARG A 99 -8.99 29.37 -27.96
CA ARG A 99 -8.89 29.96 -29.30
C ARG A 99 -9.10 31.48 -29.17
N SER A 100 -8.05 32.22 -29.46
CA SER A 100 -8.02 33.69 -29.43
C SER A 100 -8.62 34.21 -30.74
N ASP A 101 -9.85 33.81 -31.02
CA ASP A 101 -10.49 34.08 -32.30
C ASP A 101 -11.82 34.81 -32.02
N SER A 102 -11.71 36.15 -32.02
CA SER A 102 -12.73 37.20 -32.23
C SER A 102 -13.83 37.46 -31.18
#